data_AF-A0A7D7XME2-F1
#
_entry.id   AF-A0A7D7XME2-F1
#
_cell.length_a   1.000
_cell.length_b   1.000
_cell.length_c   1.000
_cell.angle_alpha   90.00
_cell.angle_beta   90.00
_cell.angle_gamma   90.00
#
_symmetry.space_group_name_H-M   'P 1'
#
loop_
_entity.id
_entity.type
_entity.pdbx_description
1 polymer ?
#
loop_
_entity_poly.entity_id
_entity_poly.type
_entity_poly.pdbx_seq_one_letter_code
_entity_poly.pdbx_strand_id
1 'polypeptide(L)' 'MLRRTAWIWAMGSAAWTADGIICLRYPEKAHAELAFVMAALFAVAWWFYRQQQP' A
#
# COMPACT_ATOMS: atom_id res chain seq x y z
N MET A 1 -3.20 -19.44 -7.95
CA MET A 1 -3.20 -18.07 -8.54
C MET A 1 -3.28 -16.97 -7.48
N LEU A 2 -4.18 -17.06 -6.47
CA LEU A 2 -4.35 -16.01 -5.43
C LEU A 2 -3.10 -15.64 -4.61
N ARG A 3 -2.22 -16.60 -4.27
CA ARG A 3 -0.95 -16.30 -3.55
C ARG A 3 -0.09 -15.27 -4.27
N ARG A 4 -0.01 -15.34 -5.61
CA ARG A 4 0.78 -14.41 -6.42
C ARG A 4 0.17 -13.02 -6.40
N THR A 5 -1.15 -12.94 -6.39
CA THR A 5 -1.90 -11.68 -6.32
C THR A 5 -1.73 -10.99 -4.97
N ALA A 6 -1.74 -11.73 -3.85
CA ALA A 6 -1.50 -11.14 -2.52
C ALA A 6 -0.14 -10.41 -2.44
N TRP A 7 0.92 -10.97 -3.02
CA TRP A 7 2.23 -10.31 -3.04
C TRP A 7 2.26 -8.98 -3.80
N ILE A 8 1.45 -8.84 -4.85
CA ILE A 8 1.33 -7.58 -5.60
C ILE A 8 0.73 -6.49 -4.71
N TRP A 9 -0.29 -6.82 -3.91
CA TRP A 9 -0.89 -5.89 -2.95
C TRP A 9 0.10 -5.47 -1.86
N ALA A 10 0.90 -6.39 -1.35
CA ALA A 10 1.96 -6.08 -0.38
C ALA A 10 3.03 -5.15 -0.97
N MET A 11 3.49 -5.41 -2.20
CA MET A 11 4.45 -4.52 -2.88
C MET A 11 3.86 -3.12 -3.12
N GLY A 12 2.59 -3.03 -3.51
CA GLY A 12 1.93 -1.73 -3.67
C GLY A 12 1.82 -0.96 -2.35
N SER A 13 1.49 -1.63 -1.25
CA SER A 13 1.46 -1.01 0.08
C SER A 13 2.84 -0.46 0.49
N ALA A 14 3.90 -1.24 0.26
CA ALA A 14 5.27 -0.81 0.54
C ALA A 14 5.71 0.38 -0.33
N ALA A 15 5.37 0.36 -1.63
CA ALA A 15 5.70 1.45 -2.56
C ALA A 15 5.02 2.76 -2.15
N TRP A 16 3.72 2.74 -1.85
CA TRP A 16 2.97 3.92 -1.40
C TRP A 16 3.43 4.43 -0.03
N THR A 17 3.86 3.53 0.87
CA THR A 17 4.43 3.95 2.16
C THR A 17 5.75 4.68 1.97
N ALA A 18 6.64 4.16 1.11
CA ALA A 18 7.91 4.80 0.80
C ALA A 18 7.69 6.16 0.11
N ASP A 19 6.77 6.23 -0.84
CA ASP A 19 6.38 7.47 -1.51
C ASP A 19 5.83 8.51 -0.53
N GLY A 20 4.93 8.12 0.38
CA GLY A 20 4.41 9.01 1.43
C GLY A 20 5.52 9.54 2.34
N ILE A 21 6.48 8.69 2.74
CA ILE A 21 7.63 9.11 3.55
C ILE A 21 8.54 10.08 2.79
N ILE A 22 8.74 9.86 1.49
CA ILE A 22 9.51 10.78 0.63
C ILE A 22 8.75 12.10 0.50
N CYS A 23 7.44 12.07 0.24
CA CYS A 23 6.60 13.26 0.11
C CYS A 23 6.49 14.08 1.40
N LEU A 24 6.62 13.46 2.59
CA LEU A 24 6.74 14.19 3.86
C LEU A 24 7.99 15.09 3.94
N ARG A 25 9.03 14.81 3.15
CA ARG A 25 10.24 15.66 3.05
C ARG A 25 10.01 16.87 2.14
N TYR A 26 8.95 16.87 1.33
CA TYR A 26 8.58 17.94 0.41
C TYR A 26 7.38 18.72 0.98
N PRO A 27 7.16 19.99 0.56
CA PRO A 27 6.01 20.78 1.00
C PRO A 27 4.65 20.24 0.52
N GLU A 28 4.64 19.17 -0.28
CA GLU A 28 3.48 18.51 -0.88
C GLU A 28 2.68 17.64 0.12
N LYS A 29 2.18 18.26 1.20
CA LYS A 29 1.46 17.55 2.29
C LYS A 29 0.24 16.75 1.80
N ALA A 30 -0.49 17.27 0.82
CA ALA A 30 -1.65 16.59 0.24
C ALA A 30 -1.26 15.28 -0.49
N HIS A 31 -0.08 15.24 -1.10
CA HIS A 31 0.43 14.03 -1.75
C HIS A 31 0.79 12.96 -0.71
N ALA A 32 1.40 13.36 0.40
CA ALA A 32 1.73 12.45 1.49
C ALA A 32 0.47 11.80 2.09
N GLU A 33 -0.59 12.58 2.34
CA GLU A 33 -1.87 12.05 2.83
C GLU A 33 -2.47 11.02 1.87
N LEU A 34 -2.51 11.33 0.58
CA LEU A 34 -3.01 10.42 -0.45
C LEU A 34 -2.19 9.12 -0.48
N ALA A 35 -0.86 9.24 -0.44
CA ALA A 35 0.05 8.10 -0.45
C ALA A 35 -0.17 7.17 0.77
N PHE A 36 -0.39 7.74 1.97
CA PHE A 36 -0.72 6.93 3.15
C PHE A 36 -2.09 6.25 3.04
N VAL A 37 -3.10 6.92 2.50
CA VAL A 37 -4.41 6.32 2.26
C VAL A 37 -4.29 5.14 1.29
N MET A 38 -3.53 5.30 0.20
CA MET A 38 -3.28 4.24 -0.76
C MET A 38 -2.49 3.09 -0.12
N ALA A 39 -1.47 3.38 0.68
CA ALA A 39 -0.71 2.37 1.41
C ALA A 39 -1.61 1.51 2.32
N ALA A 40 -2.54 2.13 3.03
CA ALA A 40 -3.52 1.46 3.89
C ALA A 40 -4.50 0.61 3.06
N LEU A 41 -5.02 1.13 1.95
CA LEU A 41 -5.94 0.42 1.06
C LEU A 41 -5.30 -0.86 0.49
N PHE A 42 -4.05 -0.76 0.04
CA PHE A 42 -3.28 -1.92 -0.43
C PHE A 42 -2.97 -2.91 0.70
N ALA A 43 -2.73 -2.44 1.92
CA ALA A 43 -2.54 -3.32 3.08
C ALA A 43 -3.82 -4.10 3.44
N VAL A 44 -4.99 -3.45 3.41
CA VAL A 44 -6.29 -4.10 3.62
C VAL A 44 -6.57 -5.11 2.52
N ALA A 45 -6.33 -4.76 1.25
CA ALA A 45 -6.48 -5.68 0.14
C ALA A 45 -5.56 -6.91 0.30
N TRP A 46 -4.29 -6.69 0.66
CA TRP A 46 -3.36 -7.78 0.94
C TRP A 46 -3.87 -8.70 2.05
N TRP A 47 -4.33 -8.13 3.17
CA TRP A 47 -4.88 -8.88 4.29
C TRP A 47 -6.08 -9.73 3.87
N PHE A 48 -7.03 -9.14 3.14
CA PHE A 48 -8.21 -9.82 2.62
C PHE A 48 -7.84 -10.99 1.69
N TYR A 49 -6.96 -10.77 0.71
CA TYR A 49 -6.52 -11.82 -0.22
C TYR A 49 -5.64 -12.89 0.45
N ARG A 50 -5.00 -12.58 1.58
CA ARG A 50 -4.27 -13.57 2.38
C ARG A 50 -5.25 -14.48 3.13
N GLN A 51 -6.35 -13.93 3.67
CA GLN A 51 -7.36 -14.72 4.38
C GLN A 51 -8.22 -15.60 3.45
N GLN A 52 -8.34 -15.24 2.17
CA GLN A 52 -9.01 -16.05 1.15
C GLN A 52 -8.16 -17.21 0.60
N GLN A 53 -6.94 -17.41 1.13
CA GLN A 53 -6.13 -18.56 0.80
C GLN A 53 -6.51 -19.69 1.77
N PRO A 54 -7.17 -20.77 1.30
CA PRO A 54 -7.44 -21.95 2.12
C PRO A 54 -6.15 -22.65 2.55
#